data_AF-A0A3B8PVF8-F1
#
_entry.id   AF-A0A3B8PVF8-F1
#
_cell.length_a   1.000
_cell.length_b   1.000
_cell.length_c   1.000
_cell.angle_alpha   90.00
_cell.angle_beta   90.00
_cell.angle_gamma   90.00
#
_symmetry.space_group_name_H-M   'P 1'
#
loop_
_entity.id
_entity.type
_entity.pdbx_description
1 polymer ?
#
loop_
_entity_poly.entity_id
_entity_poly.type
_entity_poly.pdbx_seq_one_letter_code
_entity_poly.pdbx_strand_id
1 'polypeptide(L)'
;MSSQANKHRCPVCGYPDLLEPPRTEAGGGSYEICPCCGYQYGVDDDDRRTTYLAHRELWVKNGMRWWSRGIRAPKNWDPQAQLSTVASGLR
;
A
#
# COMPACT_ATOMS: atom_id res chain seq x y z
N MET A 1 11.67 26.35 -5.82
CA MET A 1 10.73 26.32 -4.69
C MET A 1 10.66 24.89 -4.20
N SER A 2 11.41 24.56 -3.15
CA SER A 2 11.38 23.24 -2.52
C SER A 2 10.17 23.16 -1.60
N SER A 3 9.26 22.20 -1.81
CA SER A 3 8.24 21.91 -0.80
C SER A 3 7.45 20.64 -1.14
N GLN A 4 7.90 19.54 -0.52
CA GLN A 4 7.19 18.32 -0.16
C GLN A 4 6.63 17.45 -1.30
N ALA A 5 7.38 16.41 -1.66
CA ALA A 5 6.78 15.20 -2.20
C ALA A 5 5.89 14.62 -1.10
N ASN A 6 4.57 14.78 -1.22
CA ASN A 6 3.62 14.14 -0.32
C ASN A 6 3.78 12.62 -0.49
N LYS A 7 4.53 12.02 0.42
CA LYS A 7 4.74 10.58 0.49
C LYS A 7 3.45 9.95 0.98
N HIS A 8 2.73 9.29 0.06
CA HIS A 8 1.42 8.71 0.36
C HIS A 8 1.61 7.31 0.95
N ARG A 9 0.92 7.03 2.05
CA ARG A 9 1.04 5.74 2.74
C ARG A 9 0.05 4.73 2.17
N CYS A 10 0.53 3.54 1.87
CA CYS A 10 -0.32 2.40 1.53
C CYS A 10 -1.17 1.99 2.73
N PRO A 11 -2.51 2.05 2.65
CA PRO A 11 -3.40 1.67 3.73
C PRO A 11 -3.40 0.15 3.94
N VAL A 12 -2.93 -0.64 2.98
CA VAL A 12 -2.87 -2.10 3.09
C VAL A 12 -1.68 -2.54 3.96
N CYS A 13 -0.47 -2.08 3.66
CA CYS A 13 0.76 -2.61 4.26
C CYS A 13 1.66 -1.57 4.93
N GLY A 14 1.31 -0.28 4.87
CA GLY A 14 2.08 0.78 5.52
C GLY A 14 3.27 1.31 4.71
N TYR A 15 3.48 0.84 3.48
CA TYR A 15 4.52 1.37 2.59
C TYR A 15 4.38 2.89 2.46
N PRO A 16 5.43 3.68 2.81
CA PRO A 16 5.27 5.11 3.03
C PRO A 16 5.36 5.96 1.76
N ASP A 17 5.84 5.39 0.64
CA ASP A 17 6.32 6.16 -0.51
C ASP A 17 5.54 5.85 -1.78
N LEU A 18 4.20 5.75 -1.70
CA LEU A 18 3.38 5.75 -2.92
C LEU A 18 3.55 7.09 -3.65
N LEU A 19 3.53 7.04 -4.98
CA LEU A 19 3.66 8.20 -5.85
C LEU A 19 2.40 9.08 -5.82
N GLU A 20 1.23 8.45 -5.72
CA GLU A 20 -0.08 9.07 -5.74
C GLU A 20 -0.87 8.69 -4.47
N PRO A 21 -1.83 9.51 -4.02
CA PRO A 21 -2.74 9.10 -2.96
C PRO A 21 -3.52 7.87 -3.42
N PRO A 22 -3.72 6.83 -2.58
CA PRO A 22 -4.49 5.63 -2.93
C PRO A 22 -5.85 5.92 -3.59
N ARG A 23 -6.51 6.98 -3.11
CA ARG A 23 -7.76 7.51 -3.63
C ARG A 23 -7.67 9.02 -3.82
N THR A 24 -8.29 9.52 -4.88
CA THR A 24 -8.53 10.96 -5.07
C THR A 24 -9.64 11.44 -4.12
N GLU A 25 -9.81 12.76 -3.99
CA GLU A 25 -10.87 13.35 -3.17
C GLU A 25 -12.28 12.95 -3.64
N ALA A 26 -12.46 12.72 -4.94
CA ALA A 26 -13.71 12.24 -5.54
C ALA A 26 -13.90 10.71 -5.39
N GLY A 27 -12.96 10.01 -4.77
CA GLY A 27 -13.01 8.56 -4.53
C GLY A 27 -12.46 7.70 -5.65
N GLY A 28 -11.90 8.25 -6.72
CA GLY A 28 -11.27 7.46 -7.79
C GLY A 28 -9.95 6.81 -7.34
N GLY A 29 -9.66 5.59 -7.80
CA GLY A 29 -8.39 4.92 -7.55
C GLY A 29 -7.22 5.57 -8.32
N SER A 30 -6.02 5.56 -7.74
CA SER A 30 -4.82 6.08 -8.43
C SER A 30 -4.28 5.14 -9.51
N TYR A 31 -4.75 3.90 -9.59
CA TYR A 31 -4.20 2.82 -10.43
C TYR A 31 -2.75 2.43 -10.14
N GLU A 32 -2.12 3.08 -9.15
CA GLU A 32 -0.80 2.71 -8.67
C GLU A 32 -0.84 1.33 -8.02
N ILE A 33 0.20 0.53 -8.31
CA ILE A 33 0.41 -0.76 -7.67
C ILE A 33 1.42 -0.58 -6.55
N CYS A 34 1.01 -0.84 -5.31
CA CYS A 34 1.91 -0.76 -4.18
C CYS A 34 3.11 -1.72 -4.38
N PRO A 35 4.37 -1.24 -4.42
CA PRO A 35 5.51 -2.10 -4.70
C PRO A 35 5.77 -3.12 -3.58
N CYS A 36 5.30 -2.83 -2.37
CA CYS A 36 5.44 -3.71 -1.22
C CYS A 36 4.43 -4.86 -1.24
N CYS A 37 3.12 -4.57 -1.22
CA CYS A 37 2.09 -5.61 -1.07
C CYS A 37 1.37 -6.00 -2.36
N GLY A 38 1.60 -5.27 -3.46
CA GLY A 38 1.03 -5.57 -4.77
C GLY A 38 -0.43 -5.16 -4.97
N TYR A 39 -1.01 -4.44 -4.01
CA TYR A 39 -2.38 -3.94 -4.15
C TYR A 39 -2.46 -2.83 -5.20
N GLN A 40 -3.41 -2.93 -6.13
CA GLN A 40 -3.70 -1.93 -7.16
C GLN A 40 -4.98 -1.17 -6.85
N TYR A 41 -4.87 0.12 -6.58
CA TYR A 41 -6.04 0.96 -6.24
C TYR A 41 -6.91 1.24 -7.48
N GLY A 42 -8.23 1.12 -7.34
CA GLY A 42 -9.18 1.19 -8.44
C GLY A 42 -9.36 -0.11 -9.21
N VAL A 43 -8.54 -1.15 -8.94
CA VAL A 43 -8.67 -2.47 -9.58
C VAL A 43 -8.97 -3.53 -8.52
N ASP A 44 -8.13 -3.63 -7.49
CA ASP A 44 -8.34 -4.66 -6.46
C ASP A 44 -9.56 -4.35 -5.58
N ASP A 45 -9.81 -3.08 -5.24
CA ASP A 45 -10.99 -2.64 -4.48
C ASP A 45 -12.24 -2.45 -5.34
N ASP A 46 -12.16 -1.70 -6.44
CA ASP A 46 -13.36 -1.35 -7.21
C ASP A 46 -13.81 -2.50 -8.12
N ASP A 47 -12.93 -2.99 -9.00
CA ASP A 47 -13.27 -4.03 -9.97
C ASP A 47 -13.35 -5.43 -9.31
N ARG A 48 -12.38 -5.77 -8.46
CA ARG A 48 -12.27 -7.09 -7.83
C ARG A 48 -12.88 -7.17 -6.44
N ARG A 49 -13.33 -6.04 -5.87
CA ARG A 49 -14.05 -5.99 -4.57
C ARG A 49 -13.25 -6.56 -3.40
N THR A 50 -11.92 -6.56 -3.50
CA THR A 50 -10.98 -7.00 -2.46
C THR A 50 -10.67 -5.83 -1.55
N THR A 51 -11.08 -5.92 -0.28
CA THR A 51 -10.82 -4.85 0.69
C THR A 51 -9.34 -4.76 1.07
N TYR A 52 -8.92 -3.59 1.55
CA TYR A 52 -7.57 -3.40 2.09
C TYR A 52 -7.23 -4.42 3.21
N LEU A 53 -8.21 -4.74 4.06
CA LEU A 53 -8.02 -5.70 5.15
C LEU A 53 -7.83 -7.12 4.60
N ALA A 54 -8.69 -7.56 3.68
CA ALA A 54 -8.60 -8.90 3.10
C ALA A 54 -7.26 -9.13 2.37
N HIS A 55 -6.80 -8.13 1.61
CA HIS A 55 -5.49 -8.23 0.95
C HIS A 55 -4.33 -8.19 1.94
N ARG A 56 -4.42 -7.38 2.99
CA ARG A 56 -3.42 -7.34 4.07
C ARG A 56 -3.30 -8.71 4.73
N GLU A 57 -4.41 -9.33 5.11
CA GLU A 57 -4.43 -10.66 5.72
C GLU A 57 -3.82 -11.71 4.78
N LEU A 58 -4.14 -11.66 3.49
CA LEU A 58 -3.54 -12.55 2.50
C LEU A 58 -2.03 -12.33 2.37
N TRP A 59 -1.58 -11.08 2.31
CA TRP A 59 -0.17 -10.72 2.27
C TRP A 59 0.58 -11.20 3.51
N VAL A 60 -0.01 -11.02 4.71
CA VAL A 60 0.52 -11.53 5.98
C VAL A 60 0.62 -13.05 5.97
N LYS A 61 -0.46 -13.74 5.57
CA LYS A 61 -0.50 -15.20 5.44
C LYS A 61 0.57 -15.73 4.49
N ASN A 62 0.90 -14.98 3.44
CA ASN A 62 1.93 -15.32 2.46
C ASN A 62 3.35 -14.90 2.87
N GLY A 63 3.58 -14.53 4.14
CA GLY A 63 4.90 -14.19 4.68
C GLY A 63 5.35 -12.77 4.38
N MET A 64 4.41 -11.86 4.08
CA MET A 64 4.67 -10.43 3.86
C MET A 64 5.77 -10.16 2.82
N ARG A 65 5.74 -10.92 1.72
CA ARG A 65 6.77 -10.84 0.69
C ARG A 65 6.71 -9.50 -0.03
N TRP A 66 7.87 -8.94 -0.35
CA TRP A 66 7.97 -7.78 -1.24
C TRP A 66 7.48 -8.17 -2.64
N TRP A 67 6.47 -7.46 -3.15
CA TRP A 67 5.78 -7.83 -4.38
C TRP A 67 6.54 -7.41 -5.65
N SER A 68 7.09 -6.20 -5.68
CA SER A 68 7.69 -5.65 -6.90
C SER A 68 8.98 -6.35 -7.28
N ARG A 69 9.11 -6.67 -8.58
CA ARG A 69 10.36 -7.18 -9.18
C ARG A 69 11.26 -6.06 -9.73
N GLY A 70 10.67 -4.90 -10.05
CA GLY A 70 11.39 -3.75 -10.62
C GLY A 70 11.84 -2.72 -9.59
N ILE A 71 11.09 -2.59 -8.49
CA ILE A 71 11.44 -1.71 -7.36
C ILE A 71 11.95 -2.62 -6.25
N ARG A 72 13.16 -2.36 -5.76
CA ARG A 72 13.77 -3.17 -4.69
C ARG A 72 13.22 -2.74 -3.33
N ALA A 73 13.06 -3.72 -2.45
CA ALA A 73 12.82 -3.44 -1.04
C ALA A 73 13.97 -2.59 -0.45
N PRO A 74 13.69 -1.71 0.52
CA PRO A 74 14.74 -1.03 1.28
C PRO A 74 15.71 -2.02 1.93
N LYS A 75 16.95 -1.60 2.15
CA LYS A 75 17.93 -2.39 2.91
C LYS A 75 17.41 -2.60 4.33
N ASN A 76 17.51 -3.83 4.84
CA ASN A 76 17.03 -4.23 6.18
C ASN A 76 15.53 -3.97 6.39
N TRP A 77 14.73 -4.07 5.32
CA TRP A 77 13.29 -3.90 5.41
C TRP A 77 12.65 -4.93 6.34
N ASP A 78 11.90 -4.43 7.33
CA ASP A 78 11.10 -5.22 8.26
C ASP A 78 9.60 -5.06 7.93
N PRO A 79 8.94 -6.10 7.41
CA PRO A 79 7.53 -6.03 7.06
C PRO A 79 6.61 -5.88 8.28
N GLN A 80 6.99 -6.40 9.45
CA GLN A 80 6.19 -6.31 10.67
C GLN A 80 6.22 -4.88 11.22
N ALA A 81 7.41 -4.28 11.27
CA ALA A 81 7.56 -2.88 11.64
C ALA A 81 6.86 -1.94 10.64
N GLN A 82 6.83 -2.28 9.35
CA GLN A 82 6.06 -1.50 8.38
C GLN A 82 4.55 -1.63 8.63
N LEU A 83 4.06 -2.85 8.84
CA LEU A 83 2.65 -3.13 9.05
C LEU A 83 2.10 -2.46 10.32
N SER A 84 2.89 -2.39 11.39
CA SER A 84 2.48 -1.73 12.63
C SER A 84 2.22 -0.22 12.48
N THR A 85 2.72 0.40 11.41
CA THR A 85 2.41 1.81 11.07
C THR A 85 1.02 2.00 10.47
N VAL A 86 0.35 0.93 10.06
CA VAL A 86 -1.01 0.99 9.57
C VAL A 86 -1.93 1.13 10.79
N ALA A 87 -2.51 2.32 10.95
CA ALA A 87 -3.54 2.51 11.96
C ALA A 87 -4.62 1.43 11.79
N SER A 88 -4.86 0.65 12.83
CA SER A 88 -5.91 -0.35 12.85
C SER A 88 -7.25 0.38 12.86
N GLY A 89 -7.78 0.68 11.67
CA GLY A 89 -9.12 1.23 11.42
C GLY A 89 -9.52 2.35 12.38
N LEU A 90 -9.38 3.62 11.96
CA LEU A 90 -10.18 4.67 12.60
C LEU A 90 -11.66 4.22 12.58
N ARG A 91 -12.22 4.18 13.78
CA ARG A 91 -13.64 3.99 14.07
C ARG A 91 -14.47 5.13 13.49
#